data_AF-A0A9D4Q466-F1
#
_entry.id   AF-A0A9D4Q466-F1
#
_cell.length_a   1.000
_cell.length_b   1.000
_cell.length_c   1.000
_cell.angle_alpha   90.00
_cell.angle_beta   90.00
_cell.angle_gamma   90.00
#
_symmetry.space_group_name_H-M   'P 1'
#
loop_
_entity.id
_entity.type
_entity.pdbx_description
1 polymer ?
#
loop_
_entity_poly.entity_id
_entity_poly.type
_entity_poly.pdbx_seq_one_letter_code
_entity_poly.pdbx_strand_id
1 'polypeptide(L)'
;MESCVNELQYDQAREFGESALRMEPNNLKVLDALSSLLLEMADPASALEESSGADLNRALSSAYCAMAEIYMTDCCDEEDAEQQCSEFVQKSIQADPSNPEAFQAQANFLLVKQEHEAAKEAMQRSLDLWLPQHERLLLGEDAGNNDPVDVCPLSYSSRVNGVKVLIELEMLDVARKVRFDDADELAHIEELLAELGPEPEGEDEDEDKASFASESEEEEEAMEV
;
A
#
# COMPACT_ATOMS: atom_id res chain seq x y z
N MET A 1 -13.84 -10.80 22.13
CA MET A 1 -12.63 -10.69 21.29
C MET A 1 -12.67 -9.36 20.54
N GLU A 2 -13.78 -9.03 19.88
CA GLU A 2 -14.02 -7.72 19.24
C GLU A 2 -13.77 -6.50 20.15
N SER A 3 -14.21 -6.53 21.42
CA SER A 3 -13.98 -5.41 22.36
C SER A 3 -12.49 -5.08 22.57
N CYS A 4 -11.61 -6.09 22.64
CA CYS A 4 -10.18 -5.88 22.87
C CYS A 4 -9.47 -5.44 21.58
N VAL A 5 -9.96 -5.89 20.43
CA VAL A 5 -9.46 -5.46 19.11
C VAL A 5 -9.77 -3.99 18.90
N ASN A 6 -11.00 -3.58 19.22
CA ASN A 6 -11.42 -2.18 19.13
C ASN A 6 -10.59 -1.29 20.07
N GLU A 7 -10.40 -1.69 21.33
CA GLU A 7 -9.57 -0.94 22.30
C GLU A 7 -8.14 -0.70 21.77
N LEU A 8 -7.50 -1.72 21.18
CA LEU A 8 -6.16 -1.59 20.61
C LEU A 8 -6.12 -0.61 19.42
N GLN A 9 -7.13 -0.66 18.55
CA GLN A 9 -7.24 0.25 17.40
C GLN A 9 -7.41 1.70 17.83
N TYR A 10 -8.21 1.96 18.88
CA TYR A 10 -8.38 3.30 19.44
C TYR A 10 -7.09 3.85 20.04
N ASP A 11 -6.30 3.00 20.71
CA ASP A 11 -5.02 3.42 21.28
C ASP A 11 -4.00 3.73 20.18
N GLN A 12 -3.93 2.91 19.12
CA GLN A 12 -3.08 3.19 17.95
C GLN A 12 -3.51 4.47 17.22
N ALA A 13 -4.82 4.69 17.06
CA ALA A 13 -5.34 5.89 16.42
C ALA A 13 -5.03 7.16 17.23
N ARG A 14 -5.08 7.08 18.57
CA ARG A 14 -4.66 8.19 19.45
C ARG A 14 -3.16 8.46 19.32
N GLU A 15 -2.33 7.42 19.36
CA GLU A 15 -0.88 7.53 19.18
C GLU A 15 -0.51 8.17 17.83
N PHE A 16 -1.21 7.76 16.76
CA PHE A 16 -1.07 8.38 15.45
C PHE A 16 -1.36 9.88 15.50
N GLY A 17 -2.52 10.28 16.05
CA GLY A 17 -2.90 11.70 16.11
C GLY A 17 -1.89 12.55 16.91
N GLU A 18 -1.36 12.03 18.01
CA GLU A 18 -0.33 12.70 18.78
C GLU A 18 1.00 12.84 18.02
N SER A 19 1.37 11.81 17.25
CA SER A 19 2.60 11.78 16.44
C SER A 19 2.49 12.73 15.24
N ALA A 20 1.38 12.65 14.51
CA ALA A 20 1.02 13.52 13.40
C ALA A 20 1.09 15.01 13.78
N LEU A 21 0.45 15.40 14.88
CA LEU A 21 0.45 16.78 15.37
C LEU A 21 1.83 17.27 15.84
N ARG A 22 2.70 16.36 16.30
CA ARG A 22 4.04 16.70 16.76
C ARG A 22 4.99 16.93 15.59
N MET A 23 4.90 16.08 14.55
CA MET A 23 5.80 16.14 13.41
C MET A 23 5.46 17.31 12.50
N GLU A 24 4.27 17.30 11.92
CA GLU A 24 3.89 18.24 10.86
C GLU A 24 2.44 18.69 11.05
N PRO A 25 2.18 19.64 11.96
CA PRO A 25 0.83 20.09 12.31
C PRO A 25 0.09 20.79 11.16
N ASN A 26 0.77 21.09 10.04
CA ASN A 26 0.19 21.76 8.88
C ASN A 26 0.27 20.92 7.59
N ASN A 27 0.73 19.67 7.64
CA ASN A 27 0.76 18.83 6.44
C ASN A 27 -0.65 18.38 6.08
N LEU A 28 -1.12 18.79 4.90
CA LEU A 28 -2.50 18.55 4.45
C LEU A 28 -2.85 17.06 4.36
N LYS A 29 -1.92 16.21 3.91
CA LYS A 29 -2.18 14.76 3.80
C LYS A 29 -2.35 14.14 5.18
N VAL A 30 -1.51 14.52 6.14
CA VAL A 30 -1.61 14.03 7.52
C VAL A 30 -2.85 14.54 8.23
N LEU A 31 -3.20 15.82 8.02
CA LEU A 31 -4.41 16.39 8.60
C LEU A 31 -5.67 15.77 8.01
N ASP A 32 -5.68 15.45 6.71
CA ASP A 32 -6.78 14.75 6.06
C ASP A 32 -6.92 13.31 6.62
N ALA A 33 -5.82 12.57 6.70
CA ALA A 33 -5.82 11.23 7.30
C ALA A 33 -6.25 11.24 8.77
N LEU A 34 -5.77 12.22 9.55
CA LEU A 34 -6.19 12.42 10.94
C LEU A 34 -7.67 12.80 11.05
N SER A 35 -8.18 13.65 10.15
CA SER A 35 -9.59 14.04 10.10
C SER A 35 -10.48 12.83 9.84
N SER A 36 -10.15 12.01 8.84
CA SER A 36 -10.86 10.77 8.55
C SER A 36 -10.84 9.83 9.76
N LEU A 37 -9.67 9.63 10.37
CA LEU A 37 -9.51 8.79 11.57
C LEU A 37 -10.35 9.30 12.76
N LEU A 38 -10.37 10.62 12.99
CA LEU A 38 -11.15 11.23 14.07
C LEU A 38 -12.66 11.11 13.83
N LEU A 39 -13.12 11.19 12.58
CA LEU A 39 -14.52 10.98 12.24
C LEU A 39 -14.96 9.55 12.56
N GLU A 40 -14.17 8.55 12.19
CA GLU A 40 -14.44 7.14 12.53
C GLU A 40 -14.42 6.91 14.05
N MET A 41 -13.55 7.61 14.80
CA MET A 41 -13.51 7.49 16.26
C MET A 41 -14.63 8.23 17.01
N ALA A 42 -15.19 9.30 16.43
CA ALA A 42 -16.11 10.21 17.11
C ALA A 42 -17.55 9.68 17.19
N ASP A 43 -17.88 8.62 16.46
CA ASP A 43 -19.23 8.07 16.42
C ASP A 43 -19.33 6.59 16.84
N PRO A 44 -18.99 6.25 18.10
CA PRO A 44 -19.13 4.88 18.61
C PRO A 44 -20.60 4.46 18.82
N ALA A 45 -21.57 5.36 18.62
CA ALA A 45 -22.99 5.13 18.87
C ALA A 45 -23.81 4.92 17.59
N SER A 46 -23.40 5.48 16.45
CA SER A 46 -23.92 5.08 15.13
C SER A 46 -23.28 3.78 14.60
N ALA A 47 -22.17 3.34 15.19
CA ALA A 47 -21.48 2.06 14.94
C ALA A 47 -22.32 0.78 15.16
N LEU A 48 -23.59 0.90 15.54
CA LEU A 48 -24.54 -0.23 15.55
C LEU A 48 -25.12 -0.51 14.15
N GLU A 49 -24.96 0.39 13.19
CA GLU A 49 -25.35 0.21 11.79
C GLU A 49 -24.24 0.75 10.86
N GLU A 50 -23.26 -0.12 10.55
CA GLU A 50 -22.42 -0.12 9.31
C GLU A 50 -21.02 0.52 9.23
N SER A 51 -20.49 1.33 10.16
CA SER A 51 -19.01 1.59 10.18
C SER A 51 -18.33 0.46 10.94
N SER A 52 -17.70 -0.46 10.21
CA SER A 52 -17.07 -1.65 10.78
C SER A 52 -15.63 -1.33 11.18
N GLY A 53 -15.05 -2.06 12.12
CA GLY A 53 -13.61 -1.90 12.46
C GLY A 53 -12.65 -2.02 11.26
N ALA A 54 -13.13 -2.48 10.09
CA ALA A 54 -12.38 -2.43 8.84
C ALA A 54 -12.19 -1.00 8.29
N ASP A 55 -13.16 -0.09 8.46
CA ASP A 55 -13.07 1.29 7.98
C ASP A 55 -12.06 2.09 8.82
N LEU A 56 -12.09 1.89 10.14
CA LEU A 56 -11.08 2.44 11.05
C LEU A 56 -9.67 1.90 10.75
N ASN A 57 -9.54 0.60 10.46
CA ASN A 57 -8.27 -0.02 10.07
C ASN A 57 -7.73 0.56 8.76
N ARG A 58 -8.59 0.72 7.74
CA ARG A 58 -8.26 1.36 6.47
C ARG A 58 -7.76 2.79 6.70
N ALA A 59 -8.50 3.59 7.46
CA ALA A 59 -8.14 4.96 7.77
C ALA A 59 -6.78 5.03 8.50
N LEU A 60 -6.59 4.19 9.52
CA LEU A 60 -5.33 4.10 10.28
C LEU A 60 -4.15 3.67 9.38
N SER A 61 -4.36 2.69 8.51
CA SER A 61 -3.36 2.22 7.55
C SER A 61 -2.91 3.34 6.61
N SER A 62 -3.85 4.05 5.98
CA SER A 62 -3.54 5.19 5.11
C SER A 62 -2.86 6.33 5.87
N ALA A 63 -3.23 6.55 7.13
CA ALA A 63 -2.57 7.53 7.98
C ALA A 63 -1.09 7.20 8.21
N TYR A 64 -0.78 5.94 8.52
CA TYR A 64 0.61 5.49 8.62
C TYR A 64 1.37 5.59 7.29
N CYS A 65 0.72 5.36 6.14
CA CYS A 65 1.33 5.56 4.83
C CYS A 65 1.77 7.03 4.63
N ALA A 66 0.90 7.98 4.99
CA ALA A 66 1.20 9.41 4.89
C ALA A 66 2.38 9.83 5.77
N MET A 67 2.52 9.25 6.98
CA MET A 67 3.69 9.53 7.83
C MET A 67 4.97 8.89 7.31
N ALA A 68 4.89 7.68 6.75
CA ALA A 68 6.04 7.08 6.07
C ALA A 68 6.53 7.96 4.92
N GLU A 69 5.61 8.53 4.12
CA GLU A 69 5.94 9.47 3.04
C GLU A 69 6.71 10.69 3.56
N ILE A 70 6.26 11.29 4.66
CA ILE A 70 6.95 12.44 5.27
C ILE A 70 8.40 12.12 5.63
N TYR A 71 8.68 10.94 6.17
CA TYR A 71 10.06 10.55 6.47
C TYR A 71 10.90 10.26 5.23
N MET A 72 10.28 9.96 4.09
CA MET A 72 10.98 9.84 2.81
C MET A 72 11.22 11.20 2.14
N THR A 73 10.44 12.24 2.48
CA THR A 73 10.49 13.55 1.80
C THR A 73 10.95 14.68 2.73
N ASP A 74 10.13 15.08 3.69
CA ASP A 74 10.30 16.30 4.48
C ASP A 74 11.25 16.10 5.68
N CYS A 75 11.20 14.92 6.30
CA CYS A 75 12.05 14.55 7.44
C CYS A 75 13.23 13.64 7.04
N CYS A 76 13.59 13.57 5.76
CA CYS A 76 14.61 12.64 5.26
C CYS A 76 16.03 12.90 5.80
N ASP A 77 16.32 14.12 6.27
CA ASP A 77 17.62 14.50 6.84
C ASP A 77 17.77 14.13 8.34
N GLU A 78 16.70 13.65 8.99
CA GLU A 78 16.74 13.26 10.40
C GLU A 78 17.50 11.94 10.60
N GLU A 79 18.25 11.83 11.70
CA GLU A 79 19.11 10.67 11.96
C GLU A 79 18.34 9.34 12.09
N ASP A 80 17.06 9.40 12.49
CA ASP A 80 16.17 8.24 12.64
C ASP A 80 15.15 8.11 11.50
N ALA A 81 15.25 8.89 10.41
CA ALA A 81 14.26 8.93 9.35
C ALA A 81 13.95 7.56 8.73
N GLU A 82 14.99 6.78 8.41
CA GLU A 82 14.84 5.43 7.85
C GLU A 82 14.13 4.48 8.82
N GLN A 83 14.50 4.52 10.11
CA GLN A 83 13.92 3.71 11.17
C GLN A 83 12.42 4.04 11.34
N GLN A 84 12.08 5.33 11.39
CA GLN A 84 10.70 5.81 11.52
C GLN A 84 9.87 5.45 10.29
N CYS A 85 10.40 5.67 9.08
CA CYS A 85 9.72 5.29 7.84
C CYS A 85 9.41 3.80 7.82
N SER A 86 10.40 2.94 8.12
CA SER A 86 10.21 1.49 8.20
C SER A 86 9.14 1.11 9.22
N GLU A 87 9.11 1.76 10.39
CA GLU A 87 8.10 1.49 11.42
C GLU A 87 6.70 1.85 10.94
N PHE A 88 6.52 3.01 10.30
CA PHE A 88 5.22 3.43 9.79
C PHE A 88 4.74 2.59 8.61
N VAL A 89 5.64 2.18 7.71
CA VAL A 89 5.31 1.20 6.66
C VAL A 89 4.80 -0.10 7.31
N GLN A 90 5.49 -0.63 8.31
CA GLN A 90 5.05 -1.86 8.99
C GLN A 90 3.71 -1.69 9.71
N LYS A 91 3.52 -0.57 10.44
CA LYS A 91 2.26 -0.25 11.11
C LYS A 91 1.11 -0.12 10.11
N SER A 92 1.34 0.45 8.92
CA SER A 92 0.32 0.56 7.88
C SER A 92 -0.18 -0.81 7.39
N ILE A 93 0.72 -1.75 7.16
CA ILE A 93 0.39 -3.11 6.71
C ILE A 93 -0.29 -3.91 7.85
N GLN A 94 0.16 -3.72 9.09
CA GLN A 94 -0.44 -4.39 10.26
C GLN A 94 -1.87 -3.88 10.55
N ALA A 95 -2.10 -2.58 10.39
CA ALA A 95 -3.41 -1.97 10.57
C ALA A 95 -4.42 -2.51 9.54
N ASP A 96 -4.00 -2.60 8.27
CA ASP A 96 -4.82 -3.20 7.21
C ASP A 96 -3.97 -3.93 6.16
N PRO A 97 -3.87 -5.27 6.23
CA PRO A 97 -3.14 -6.08 5.26
C PRO A 97 -3.76 -6.11 3.86
N SER A 98 -4.98 -5.58 3.69
CA SER A 98 -5.67 -5.46 2.41
C SER A 98 -5.51 -4.07 1.78
N ASN A 99 -4.67 -3.20 2.37
CA ASN A 99 -4.43 -1.86 1.83
C ASN A 99 -3.41 -1.81 0.70
N PRO A 100 -3.82 -1.51 -0.54
CA PRO A 100 -2.85 -1.38 -1.61
C PRO A 100 -1.91 -0.20 -1.43
N GLU A 101 -2.34 0.87 -0.75
CA GLU A 101 -1.53 2.05 -0.47
C GLU A 101 -0.36 1.71 0.48
N ALA A 102 -0.57 0.83 1.46
CA ALA A 102 0.47 0.37 2.37
C ALA A 102 1.61 -0.34 1.62
N PHE A 103 1.27 -1.15 0.62
CA PHE A 103 2.26 -1.81 -0.22
C PHE A 103 2.92 -0.86 -1.23
N GLN A 104 2.24 0.20 -1.68
CA GLN A 104 2.87 1.27 -2.47
C GLN A 104 3.88 2.07 -1.63
N ALA A 105 3.54 2.39 -0.38
CA ALA A 105 4.44 3.04 0.56
C ALA A 105 5.66 2.15 0.86
N GLN A 106 5.45 0.83 1.00
CA GLN A 106 6.53 -0.15 1.14
C GLN A 106 7.45 -0.18 -0.09
N ALA A 107 6.88 -0.26 -1.30
CA ALA A 107 7.66 -0.25 -2.53
C ALA A 107 8.49 1.03 -2.66
N ASN A 108 7.91 2.19 -2.36
CA ASN A 108 8.61 3.47 -2.38
C ASN A 108 9.75 3.53 -1.35
N PHE A 109 9.53 3.03 -0.14
CA PHE A 109 10.58 2.95 0.88
C PHE A 109 11.74 2.05 0.43
N LEU A 110 11.43 0.91 -0.19
CA LEU A 110 12.44 -0.01 -0.71
C LEU A 110 13.22 0.60 -1.89
N LEU A 111 12.58 1.41 -2.74
CA LEU A 111 13.26 2.21 -3.77
C LEU A 111 14.25 3.21 -3.17
N VAL A 112 13.86 3.95 -2.12
CA VAL A 112 14.77 4.84 -1.38
C VAL A 112 15.99 4.07 -0.86
N LYS A 113 15.79 2.83 -0.39
CA LYS A 113 16.86 1.92 0.03
C LYS A 113 17.64 1.24 -1.09
N GLN A 114 17.28 1.48 -2.35
CA GLN A 114 17.86 0.84 -3.55
C GLN A 114 17.63 -0.69 -3.63
N GLU A 115 16.61 -1.19 -2.92
CA GLU A 115 16.23 -2.61 -2.88
C GLU A 115 15.17 -2.92 -3.96
N HIS A 116 15.57 -2.81 -5.22
CA HIS A 116 14.66 -2.82 -6.39
C HIS A 116 13.80 -4.09 -6.51
N GLU A 117 14.37 -5.29 -6.31
CA GLU A 117 13.60 -6.53 -6.42
C GLU A 117 12.53 -6.66 -5.32
N ALA A 118 12.88 -6.30 -4.08
CA ALA A 118 11.91 -6.26 -2.99
C ALA A 118 10.83 -5.18 -3.25
N ALA A 119 11.20 -4.06 -3.85
CA ALA A 119 10.25 -3.02 -4.25
C ALA A 119 9.27 -3.51 -5.32
N LYS A 120 9.74 -4.29 -6.32
CA LYS A 120 8.87 -4.95 -7.30
C LYS A 120 7.90 -5.91 -6.65
N GLU A 121 8.36 -6.75 -5.72
CA GLU A 121 7.49 -7.67 -4.97
C GLU A 121 6.40 -6.93 -4.16
N ALA A 122 6.78 -5.86 -3.45
CA ALA A 122 5.85 -5.02 -2.72
C ALA A 122 4.84 -4.35 -3.66
N MET A 123 5.29 -3.80 -4.79
CA MET A 123 4.42 -3.17 -5.76
C MET A 123 3.45 -4.18 -6.40
N GLN A 124 3.93 -5.37 -6.74
CA GLN A 124 3.07 -6.45 -7.25
C GLN A 124 1.97 -6.80 -6.25
N ARG A 125 2.30 -6.90 -4.97
CA ARG A 125 1.30 -7.14 -3.92
C ARG A 125 0.27 -6.03 -3.81
N SER A 126 0.65 -4.76 -4.03
CA SER A 126 -0.32 -3.68 -4.16
C SER A 126 -1.26 -3.95 -5.33
N LEU A 127 -0.72 -4.17 -6.53
CA LEU A 127 -1.48 -4.32 -7.76
C LEU A 127 -2.51 -5.46 -7.69
N ASP A 128 -2.12 -6.60 -7.11
CA ASP A 128 -2.99 -7.77 -6.96
C ASP A 128 -4.28 -7.47 -6.19
N LEU A 129 -4.28 -6.44 -5.33
CA LEU A 129 -5.42 -6.05 -4.51
C LEU A 129 -6.47 -5.21 -5.25
N TRP A 130 -6.14 -4.57 -6.38
CA TRP A 130 -7.07 -3.62 -7.02
C TRP A 130 -7.03 -3.56 -8.55
N LEU A 131 -5.87 -3.80 -9.18
CA LEU A 131 -5.72 -3.60 -10.63
C LEU A 131 -6.64 -4.53 -11.45
N PRO A 132 -6.79 -5.84 -11.15
CA PRO A 132 -7.66 -6.71 -11.95
C PRO A 132 -9.13 -6.24 -11.99
N GLN A 133 -9.65 -5.73 -10.87
CA GLN A 133 -11.01 -5.20 -10.77
C GLN A 133 -11.12 -3.86 -11.53
N HIS A 134 -10.12 -2.99 -11.37
CA HIS A 134 -10.04 -1.70 -12.07
C HIS A 134 -10.04 -1.88 -13.60
N GLU A 135 -9.27 -2.85 -14.12
CA GLU A 135 -9.22 -3.14 -15.56
C GLU A 135 -10.55 -3.65 -16.12
N ARG A 136 -11.22 -4.58 -15.43
CA ARG A 136 -12.54 -5.11 -15.86
C ARG A 136 -13.58 -4.00 -16.00
N LEU A 137 -13.55 -3.04 -15.08
CA LEU A 137 -14.45 -1.90 -15.13
C LEU A 137 -14.18 -1.00 -16.34
N LEU A 138 -12.90 -0.67 -16.60
CA LEU A 138 -12.50 0.15 -17.76
C LEU A 138 -12.91 -0.49 -19.09
N LEU A 139 -12.97 -1.82 -19.14
CA LEU A 139 -13.44 -2.58 -20.31
C LEU A 139 -14.97 -2.68 -20.40
N GLY A 140 -15.70 -2.17 -19.41
CA GLY A 140 -17.16 -2.17 -19.36
C GLY A 140 -17.78 -3.54 -19.06
N GLU A 141 -16.99 -4.47 -18.52
CA GLU A 141 -17.42 -5.86 -18.28
C GLU A 141 -18.35 -5.99 -17.06
N ASP A 142 -18.32 -5.02 -16.12
CA ASP A 142 -19.05 -5.05 -14.84
C ASP A 142 -20.10 -3.91 -14.69
N ALA A 143 -20.53 -3.26 -15.77
CA ALA A 143 -21.44 -2.10 -15.77
C ALA A 143 -22.87 -2.35 -15.23
N GLY A 144 -23.16 -3.56 -14.71
CA GLY A 144 -24.50 -4.01 -14.36
C GLY A 144 -24.76 -4.29 -12.87
N ASN A 145 -23.75 -4.32 -11.98
CA ASN A 145 -23.99 -4.91 -10.65
C ASN A 145 -23.19 -4.35 -9.45
N ASN A 146 -22.31 -3.37 -9.62
CA ASN A 146 -21.49 -2.83 -8.51
C ASN A 146 -21.82 -1.36 -8.22
N ASP A 147 -21.80 -1.01 -6.94
CA ASP A 147 -21.94 0.36 -6.44
C ASP A 147 -20.77 1.24 -6.96
N PRO A 148 -20.99 2.48 -7.46
CA PRO A 148 -19.94 3.37 -7.95
C PRO A 148 -18.81 3.68 -6.94
N VAL A 149 -19.00 3.41 -5.65
CA VAL A 149 -17.97 3.60 -4.60
C VAL A 149 -16.99 2.42 -4.54
N ASP A 150 -17.35 1.22 -5.03
CA ASP A 150 -16.52 0.00 -5.06
C ASP A 150 -15.53 -0.07 -6.25
N VAL A 151 -15.31 1.06 -6.92
CA VAL A 151 -14.71 1.15 -8.26
C VAL A 151 -13.17 1.07 -8.25
N CYS A 152 -12.52 1.63 -7.24
CA CYS A 152 -11.08 1.51 -7.00
C CYS A 152 -10.83 1.89 -5.53
N PRO A 153 -10.23 1.02 -4.69
CA PRO A 153 -10.01 1.32 -3.28
C PRO A 153 -8.95 2.41 -3.05
N LEU A 154 -8.29 2.87 -4.12
CA LEU A 154 -7.26 3.91 -4.05
C LEU A 154 -7.80 5.27 -4.44
N SER A 155 -7.37 6.28 -3.69
CA SER A 155 -7.54 7.66 -4.09
C SER A 155 -6.85 7.93 -5.42
N TYR A 156 -7.28 8.99 -6.11
CA TYR A 156 -6.60 9.48 -7.30
C TYR A 156 -5.10 9.73 -7.04
N SER A 157 -4.76 10.36 -5.91
CA SER A 157 -3.37 10.66 -5.54
C SER A 157 -2.55 9.39 -5.34
N SER A 158 -3.12 8.36 -4.71
CA SER A 158 -2.43 7.09 -4.46
C SER A 158 -2.22 6.34 -5.79
N ARG A 159 -3.16 6.39 -6.74
CA ARG A 159 -2.95 5.85 -8.11
C ARG A 159 -1.82 6.55 -8.86
N VAL A 160 -1.76 7.89 -8.80
CA VAL A 160 -0.65 8.65 -9.41
C VAL A 160 0.68 8.25 -8.78
N ASN A 161 0.73 8.10 -7.46
CA ASN A 161 1.93 7.65 -6.76
C ASN A 161 2.34 6.24 -7.19
N GLY A 162 1.38 5.31 -7.28
CA GLY A 162 1.62 3.96 -7.79
C GLY A 162 2.23 3.96 -9.18
N VAL A 163 1.77 4.83 -10.08
CA VAL A 163 2.36 4.96 -11.43
C VAL A 163 3.79 5.48 -11.40
N LYS A 164 4.11 6.44 -10.53
CA LYS A 164 5.49 6.92 -10.36
C LYS A 164 6.42 5.79 -9.91
N VAL A 165 5.99 5.00 -8.93
CA VAL A 165 6.74 3.83 -8.44
C VAL A 165 6.90 2.80 -9.55
N LEU A 166 5.86 2.50 -10.33
CA LEU A 166 5.96 1.57 -11.47
C LEU A 166 6.93 2.03 -12.54
N ILE A 167 6.95 3.34 -12.84
CA ILE A 167 7.90 3.92 -13.79
C ILE A 167 9.34 3.78 -13.28
N GLU A 168 9.57 4.07 -12.00
CA GLU A 168 10.90 3.95 -11.39
C GLU A 168 11.39 2.49 -11.32
N LEU A 169 10.47 1.54 -11.21
CA LEU A 169 10.75 0.10 -11.28
C LEU A 169 10.82 -0.46 -12.71
N GLU A 170 10.69 0.40 -13.73
CA GLU A 170 10.66 0.03 -15.15
C GLU A 170 9.54 -0.96 -15.51
N MET A 171 8.43 -0.97 -14.76
CA MET A 171 7.23 -1.78 -15.02
C MET A 171 6.23 -1.00 -15.89
N LEU A 172 6.67 -0.56 -17.06
CA LEU A 172 5.98 0.40 -17.93
C LEU A 172 4.67 -0.16 -18.51
N ASP A 173 4.65 -1.45 -18.84
CA ASP A 173 3.44 -2.11 -19.35
C ASP A 173 2.33 -2.14 -18.30
N VAL A 174 2.69 -2.26 -17.03
CA VAL A 174 1.74 -2.22 -15.92
C VAL A 174 1.32 -0.77 -15.60
N ALA A 175 2.25 0.18 -15.65
CA ALA A 175 1.95 1.60 -15.48
C ALA A 175 0.87 2.09 -16.45
N ARG A 176 0.90 1.63 -17.72
CA ARG A 176 -0.12 1.94 -18.74
C ARG A 176 -1.52 1.41 -18.40
N LYS A 177 -1.60 0.31 -17.64
CA LYS A 177 -2.89 -0.33 -17.27
C LYS A 177 -3.64 0.44 -16.19
N VAL A 178 -2.93 1.22 -15.36
CA VAL A 178 -3.54 1.97 -14.26
C VAL A 178 -4.60 2.97 -14.74
N ARG A 179 -4.47 3.50 -15.97
CA ARG A 179 -5.38 4.43 -16.70
C ARG A 179 -6.11 5.50 -15.86
N PHE A 180 -5.99 6.75 -16.29
CA PHE A 180 -6.70 7.88 -15.71
C PHE A 180 -7.82 8.33 -16.65
N ASP A 181 -8.94 8.77 -16.07
CA ASP A 181 -10.10 9.25 -16.83
C ASP A 181 -9.85 10.65 -17.44
N ASP A 182 -8.88 11.38 -16.91
CA ASP A 182 -8.48 12.69 -17.38
C ASP A 182 -7.52 12.58 -18.58
N ALA A 183 -7.92 13.20 -19.69
CA ALA A 183 -7.19 13.12 -20.95
C ALA A 183 -5.84 13.85 -20.93
N ASP A 184 -5.72 14.94 -20.16
CA ASP A 184 -4.49 15.73 -20.08
C ASP A 184 -3.43 14.96 -19.26
N GLU A 185 -3.86 14.25 -18.22
CA GLU A 185 -3.00 13.42 -17.38
C GLU A 185 -2.57 12.12 -18.08
N LEU A 186 -3.48 11.49 -18.83
CA LEU A 186 -3.14 10.36 -19.69
C LEU A 186 -2.06 10.77 -20.70
N ALA A 187 -2.21 11.95 -21.32
CA ALA A 187 -1.22 12.47 -22.25
C ALA A 187 0.14 12.71 -21.58
N HIS A 188 0.16 13.24 -20.36
CA HIS A 188 1.40 13.45 -19.62
C HIS A 188 2.12 12.13 -19.27
N ILE A 189 1.36 11.11 -18.83
CA ILE A 189 1.94 9.79 -18.55
C ILE A 189 2.45 9.14 -19.84
N GLU A 190 1.71 9.24 -20.94
CA GLU A 190 2.16 8.74 -22.24
C GLU A 190 3.44 9.44 -22.73
N GLU A 191 3.57 10.75 -22.50
CA GLU A 191 4.79 11.51 -22.78
C GLU A 191 5.98 10.98 -21.96
N LEU A 192 5.82 10.85 -20.65
CA LEU A 192 6.87 10.30 -19.77
C LEU A 192 7.30 8.89 -20.20
N LEU A 193 6.33 8.04 -20.54
CA LEU A 193 6.62 6.67 -21.01
C LEU A 193 7.30 6.66 -22.39
N ALA A 194 7.00 7.63 -23.27
CA ALA A 194 7.63 7.74 -24.57
C ALA A 194 9.10 8.21 -24.47
N GLU A 195 9.41 9.08 -23.51
CA GLU A 195 10.79 9.52 -23.24
C GLU A 195 11.70 8.39 -22.75
N LEU A 196 11.14 7.46 -21.98
CA LEU A 196 11.87 6.30 -21.44
C LEU A 196 12.19 5.24 -22.50
N GLY A 197 11.42 5.20 -23.59
CA GLY A 197 11.56 4.20 -24.65
C GLY A 197 10.92 2.85 -24.30
N PRO A 198 10.95 1.87 -25.23
CA PRO A 198 10.41 0.54 -24.97
C PRO A 198 11.26 -0.17 -23.90
N GLU A 199 10.61 -0.98 -23.05
CA GLU A 199 11.32 -1.89 -22.15
C GLU A 199 12.27 -2.78 -22.98
N PRO A 200 13.51 -3.03 -22.51
CA PRO A 200 14.35 -4.04 -23.14
C PRO A 200 13.62 -5.38 -23.08
N GLU A 201 13.42 -6.03 -24.23
CA GLU A 201 12.85 -7.38 -24.27
C GLU A 201 13.72 -8.30 -23.39
N GLY A 202 13.21 -8.65 -22.21
CA GLY A 202 13.89 -9.54 -21.27
C GLY A 202 14.05 -10.91 -21.92
N GLU A 203 15.28 -11.43 -21.89
CA GLU A 203 15.57 -12.81 -22.28
C GLU A 203 14.73 -13.75 -21.38
N ASP A 204 13.94 -14.63 -22.00
CA ASP A 204 13.09 -15.61 -21.31
C ASP A 204 13.90 -16.37 -20.25
N GLU A 205 13.71 -16.06 -18.96
CA GLU A 205 14.21 -16.90 -17.88
C GLU A 205 13.31 -18.13 -17.79
N ASP A 206 13.79 -19.21 -18.41
CA ASP A 206 13.19 -20.54 -18.41
C ASP A 206 12.66 -20.96 -17.02
N GLU A 207 11.38 -21.35 -16.98
CA GLU A 207 10.70 -21.93 -15.82
C GLU A 207 11.39 -23.23 -15.36
N ASP A 208 12.35 -23.16 -14.45
CA ASP A 208 12.80 -24.34 -13.70
C ASP A 208 12.01 -24.49 -12.40
N LYS A 209 10.81 -25.09 -12.55
CA LYS A 209 10.10 -25.77 -11.47
C LYS A 209 10.93 -26.96 -10.96
N ALA A 210 11.75 -26.75 -9.94
CA ALA A 210 12.34 -27.83 -9.15
C ALA A 210 11.71 -27.90 -7.76
N SER A 211 10.98 -28.99 -7.56
CA SER A 211 10.23 -29.41 -6.37
C SER A 211 10.94 -29.21 -5.04
N PHE A 212 10.29 -28.48 -4.13
CA PHE A 212 10.57 -28.51 -2.70
C PHE A 212 10.16 -29.88 -2.14
N ALA A 213 11.13 -30.80 -2.04
CA ALA A 213 10.97 -32.03 -1.28
C ALA A 213 11.32 -31.74 0.18
N SER A 214 10.34 -31.91 1.06
CA SER A 214 10.49 -31.86 2.51
C SER A 214 11.31 -33.05 2.99
N GLU A 215 12.53 -32.82 3.48
CA GLU A 215 13.24 -33.80 4.30
C GLU A 215 12.98 -33.51 5.78
N SER A 216 12.10 -34.31 6.37
CA SER A 216 11.93 -34.47 7.81
C SER A 216 12.93 -35.51 8.30
N GLU A 217 13.94 -35.09 9.07
CA GLU A 217 14.83 -36.01 9.79
C GLU A 217 14.24 -36.29 11.19
N GLU A 218 13.68 -37.49 11.35
CA GLU A 218 13.47 -38.16 12.63
C GLU A 218 14.79 -38.89 12.99
N GLU A 219 15.49 -38.46 14.04
CA GLU A 219 16.52 -39.29 14.69
C GLU A 219 15.92 -40.00 15.91
N GLU A 220 15.64 -41.30 15.74
CA GLU A 220 15.53 -42.27 16.84
C GLU A 220 16.94 -42.60 17.35
N GLU A 221 17.25 -42.26 18.60
CA GLU A 221 18.41 -42.83 19.31
C GLU A 221 17.94 -43.95 20.24
N ALA A 222 18.06 -45.19 19.76
CA ALA A 222 17.98 -46.40 20.56
C ALA A 222 19.39 -46.96 20.76
N MET A 223 19.88 -47.01 22.00
CA MET A 223 20.93 -47.97 22.36
C MET A 223 20.88 -48.33 23.85
N GLU A 224 20.29 -49.49 24.14
CA GLU A 224 20.68 -50.32 25.29
C GLU A 224 21.97 -51.06 24.93
N VAL A 225 23.01 -50.95 25.77
CA VAL A 225 23.80 -52.07 26.34
C VAL A 225 24.40 -51.63 27.68
#